data_AF-A0A497AL42-F1
#
_entry.id   AF-A0A497AL42-F1
#
_cell.length_a   1.000
_cell.length_b   1.000
_cell.length_c   1.000
_cell.angle_alpha   90.00
_cell.angle_beta   90.00
_cell.angle_gamma   90.00
#
_symmetry.space_group_name_H-M   'P 1'
#
loop_
_entity.id
_entity.type
_entity.pdbx_description
1 polymer ?
#
loop_
_entity_poly.entity_id
_entity_poly.type
_entity_poly.pdbx_seq_one_letter_code
_entity_poly.pdbx_strand_id
1 'polypeptide(L)'
;MIEEFLDNIYLKLHGSIDWFGCCNERCSFVVKKHPVEQIFNAVEGKNKCEKCGKELSLLIVPPSIYKTPDKFKPLIFRIWFLAYNMLQKADKVVIIGVSFAPSDYYLRWLFKSAIGSKPQDKKPKIEIVNRWSKKCSNCEEAKEYINMLSDILNISLSYKENYKGKLEEYLNEI
;
A
#
# COMPACT_ATOMS: atom_id res chain seq x y z
N MET A 1 -22.56 10.68 9.49
CA MET A 1 -22.57 9.22 9.75
C MET A 1 -21.52 8.51 8.89
N ILE A 2 -20.23 8.73 9.18
CA ILE A 2 -19.10 7.89 8.72
C ILE A 2 -18.11 7.84 9.91
N GLU A 3 -18.63 7.71 11.13
CA GLU A 3 -17.82 7.83 12.35
C GLU A 3 -17.70 6.50 13.11
N GLU A 4 -18.38 5.43 12.67
CA GLU A 4 -18.63 4.27 13.53
C GLU A 4 -18.00 2.94 13.07
N PHE A 5 -17.01 2.93 12.15
CA PHE A 5 -16.51 1.65 11.60
C PHE A 5 -14.99 1.46 11.50
N LEU A 6 -14.15 2.25 12.17
CA LEU A 6 -12.72 2.24 11.85
C LEU A 6 -11.81 2.08 13.07
N ASP A 7 -12.00 1.02 13.86
CA ASP A 7 -10.97 0.65 14.83
C ASP A 7 -9.71 0.13 14.11
N ASN A 8 -9.86 -0.54 12.94
CA ASN A 8 -8.73 -0.99 12.12
C ASN A 8 -9.11 -1.11 10.63
N ILE A 9 -8.42 -0.38 9.75
CA ILE A 9 -8.56 -0.50 8.28
C ILE A 9 -7.31 -1.14 7.70
N TYR A 10 -7.49 -2.15 6.84
CA TYR A 10 -6.42 -2.72 6.04
C TYR A 10 -6.64 -2.45 4.55
N LEU A 11 -5.74 -1.65 3.95
CA LEU A 11 -5.81 -1.27 2.54
C LEU A 11 -4.75 -2.02 1.71
N LYS A 12 -5.19 -2.92 0.83
CA LYS A 12 -4.31 -3.58 -0.15
C LYS A 12 -4.12 -2.71 -1.40
N LEU A 13 -3.19 -1.76 -1.34
CA LEU A 13 -2.94 -0.80 -2.44
C LEU A 13 -2.63 -1.49 -3.78
N HIS A 14 -1.85 -2.56 -3.74
CA HIS A 14 -1.44 -3.32 -4.92
C HIS A 14 -2.41 -4.45 -5.30
N GLY A 15 -3.62 -4.44 -4.75
CA GLY A 15 -4.58 -5.52 -4.91
C GLY A 15 -4.13 -6.79 -4.20
N SER A 16 -4.54 -7.96 -4.70
CA SER A 16 -4.17 -9.22 -4.09
C SER A 16 -4.26 -10.40 -5.05
N ILE A 17 -3.43 -11.41 -4.79
CA ILE A 17 -3.43 -12.67 -5.55
C ILE A 17 -4.78 -13.42 -5.46
N ASP A 18 -5.56 -13.15 -4.42
CA ASP A 18 -6.87 -13.74 -4.18
C ASP A 18 -8.03 -12.85 -4.63
N TRP A 19 -7.78 -11.67 -5.19
CA TRP A 19 -8.81 -10.71 -5.60
C TRP A 19 -9.10 -10.81 -7.09
N PHE A 20 -10.37 -11.00 -7.44
CA PHE A 20 -10.83 -11.06 -8.83
C PHE A 20 -11.91 -10.00 -9.05
N GLY A 21 -11.66 -9.08 -9.96
CA GLY A 21 -12.56 -7.97 -10.27
C GLY A 21 -13.33 -8.19 -11.57
N CYS A 22 -14.54 -7.65 -11.65
CA CYS A 22 -15.26 -7.57 -12.92
C CYS A 22 -14.71 -6.45 -13.80
N CYS A 23 -14.31 -6.77 -15.03
CA CYS A 23 -13.82 -5.79 -16.01
C CYS A 23 -14.93 -5.00 -16.72
N ASN A 24 -16.20 -5.19 -16.34
CA ASN A 24 -17.32 -4.46 -16.93
C ASN A 24 -17.54 -3.15 -16.19
N GLU A 25 -17.28 -2.02 -16.84
CA GLU A 25 -17.43 -0.67 -16.25
C GLU A 25 -18.85 -0.35 -15.76
N ARG A 26 -19.86 -0.98 -16.36
CA ARG A 26 -21.27 -0.83 -15.95
C ARG A 26 -21.64 -1.72 -14.76
N CYS A 27 -20.78 -2.67 -14.41
CA CYS A 27 -20.97 -3.57 -13.28
C CYS A 27 -20.24 -3.00 -12.07
N SER A 28 -21.00 -2.52 -11.10
CA SER A 28 -20.50 -1.83 -9.90
C SER A 28 -19.54 -2.73 -9.10
N PHE A 29 -18.24 -2.55 -9.36
CA PHE A 29 -17.09 -2.91 -8.52
C PHE A 29 -17.18 -4.25 -7.79
N VAL A 30 -17.62 -5.30 -8.48
CA VAL A 30 -17.66 -6.65 -7.89
C VAL A 30 -16.23 -7.15 -7.78
N VAL A 31 -15.75 -7.28 -6.54
CA VAL A 31 -14.51 -7.98 -6.19
C VAL A 31 -14.89 -9.25 -5.47
N LYS A 32 -14.41 -10.37 -5.98
CA LYS A 32 -14.55 -11.67 -5.34
C LYS A 32 -13.20 -12.08 -4.77
N LYS A 33 -13.20 -12.47 -3.50
CA LYS A 33 -12.04 -13.10 -2.85
C LYS A 33 -12.13 -14.61 -3.08
N HIS A 34 -11.08 -15.21 -3.62
CA HIS A 34 -11.00 -16.66 -3.77
C HIS A 34 -10.07 -17.27 -2.73
N PRO A 35 -10.45 -18.37 -2.06
CA PRO A 35 -9.49 -19.17 -1.31
C PRO A 35 -8.31 -19.55 -2.21
N VAL A 36 -7.10 -19.67 -1.63
CA VAL A 36 -5.87 -19.92 -2.39
C VAL A 36 -5.99 -21.19 -3.24
N GLU A 37 -6.62 -22.24 -2.70
CA GLU A 37 -6.92 -23.51 -3.37
C GLU A 37 -7.71 -23.35 -4.68
N GLN A 38 -8.48 -22.26 -4.81
CA GLN A 38 -9.40 -22.01 -5.91
C GLN A 38 -8.87 -20.98 -6.92
N ILE A 39 -7.69 -20.37 -6.67
CA ILE A 39 -7.11 -19.36 -7.54
C ILE A 39 -6.85 -19.94 -8.94
N PHE A 40 -6.30 -21.15 -9.05
CA PHE A 40 -6.05 -21.77 -10.36
C PHE A 40 -7.33 -21.92 -11.19
N ASN A 41 -8.41 -22.44 -10.58
CA ASN A 41 -9.71 -22.55 -11.23
C ASN A 41 -10.30 -21.17 -11.60
N ALA A 42 -10.04 -20.14 -10.76
CA ALA A 42 -10.47 -18.78 -11.01
C ALA A 42 -9.74 -18.14 -12.21
N VAL A 43 -8.44 -18.43 -12.38
CA VAL A 43 -7.60 -17.94 -13.49
C VAL A 43 -7.96 -18.63 -14.80
N GLU A 44 -8.42 -19.89 -14.78
CA GLU A 44 -8.89 -20.63 -15.97
C GLU A 44 -10.24 -20.15 -16.55
N GLY A 45 -10.72 -18.96 -16.18
CA GLY A 45 -11.93 -18.35 -16.78
C GLY A 45 -13.26 -18.96 -16.30
N LYS A 46 -13.24 -19.86 -15.32
CA LYS A 46 -14.47 -20.47 -14.75
C LYS A 46 -15.21 -19.52 -13.81
N ASN A 47 -14.66 -18.34 -13.54
CA ASN A 47 -15.23 -17.36 -12.63
C ASN A 47 -15.99 -16.26 -13.37
N LYS A 48 -17.31 -16.25 -13.19
CA LYS A 48 -18.18 -15.23 -13.77
C LYS A 48 -18.65 -14.27 -12.70
N CYS A 49 -18.79 -13.01 -13.09
CA CYS A 49 -19.41 -11.99 -12.29
C CYS A 49 -20.88 -12.34 -12.06
N GLU A 50 -21.28 -12.39 -10.78
CA GLU A 50 -22.64 -12.75 -10.37
C GLU A 50 -23.69 -11.72 -10.84
N LYS A 51 -23.27 -10.49 -11.15
CA LYS A 51 -24.18 -9.43 -11.62
C LYS A 51 -24.36 -9.39 -13.15
N CYS A 52 -23.29 -9.58 -13.92
CA CYS A 52 -23.33 -9.36 -15.37
C CYS A 52 -22.86 -10.56 -16.21
N GLY A 53 -22.50 -11.68 -15.56
CA GLY A 53 -22.09 -12.92 -16.22
C GLY A 53 -20.73 -12.89 -16.93
N LYS A 54 -20.05 -11.73 -17.01
CA LYS A 54 -18.72 -11.61 -17.61
C LYS A 54 -17.65 -12.25 -16.75
N GLU A 55 -16.55 -12.67 -17.36
CA GLU A 55 -15.38 -13.20 -16.64
C GLU A 55 -14.82 -12.18 -15.64
N LEU A 56 -14.42 -12.69 -14.47
CA LEU A 56 -13.62 -11.94 -13.53
C LEU A 56 -12.15 -12.06 -13.90
N SER A 57 -11.38 -11.00 -13.68
CA SER A 57 -9.93 -11.02 -13.91
C SER A 57 -9.19 -10.70 -12.62
N LEU A 58 -7.99 -11.26 -12.50
CA LEU A 58 -7.12 -11.04 -11.35
C LEU A 58 -6.87 -9.53 -11.14
N LEU A 59 -7.15 -9.07 -9.92
CA LEU A 59 -7.02 -7.68 -9.50
C LEU A 59 -5.70 -7.53 -8.74
N ILE A 60 -4.64 -7.30 -9.50
CA ILE A 60 -3.32 -6.92 -9.02
C ILE A 60 -2.93 -5.61 -9.68
N VAL A 61 -2.41 -4.68 -8.88
CA VAL A 61 -1.74 -3.48 -9.37
C VAL A 61 -0.24 -3.74 -9.23
N PRO A 62 0.49 -3.97 -10.32
CA PRO A 62 1.93 -4.12 -10.23
C PRO A 62 2.60 -2.78 -9.87
N PRO A 63 3.75 -2.80 -9.17
CA PRO A 63 4.54 -1.61 -8.86
C PRO A 63 5.30 -1.13 -10.11
N SER A 64 4.57 -0.74 -11.15
CA SER A 64 5.13 -0.26 -12.43
C SER A 64 4.14 0.67 -13.12
N ILE A 65 4.63 1.81 -13.62
CA ILE A 65 3.84 2.83 -14.31
C ILE A 65 3.20 2.32 -15.62
N TYR A 66 3.83 1.34 -16.26
CA TYR A 66 3.40 0.83 -17.57
C TYR A 66 2.33 -0.27 -17.50
N LYS A 67 1.96 -0.69 -16.29
CA LYS A 67 1.06 -1.82 -16.07
C LYS A 67 -0.12 -1.44 -15.17
N THR A 68 -0.61 -0.21 -15.31
CA THR A 68 -1.81 0.25 -14.61
C THR A 68 -2.99 -0.62 -15.00
N PRO A 69 -3.74 -1.20 -14.05
CA PRO A 69 -4.94 -1.96 -14.37
C PRO A 69 -6.07 -1.00 -14.72
N ASP A 70 -6.07 -0.50 -15.96
CA ASP A 70 -7.09 0.41 -16.50
C ASP A 70 -8.51 -0.13 -16.27
N LYS A 71 -8.66 -1.45 -16.31
CA LYS A 71 -9.93 -2.17 -16.12
C LYS A 71 -10.48 -2.09 -14.69
N PHE A 72 -9.65 -1.77 -13.69
CA PHE A 72 -10.06 -1.66 -12.28
C PHE A 72 -9.88 -0.25 -11.71
N LYS A 73 -9.62 0.72 -12.60
CA LYS A 73 -9.25 2.08 -12.28
C LYS A 73 -10.11 2.67 -11.15
N PRO A 74 -11.45 2.74 -11.23
CA PRO A 74 -12.18 3.52 -10.23
C PRO A 74 -12.16 2.90 -8.82
N LEU A 75 -12.06 1.57 -8.69
CA LEU A 75 -11.92 0.90 -7.40
C LEU A 75 -10.53 1.14 -6.80
N ILE A 76 -9.48 0.92 -7.60
CA ILE A 76 -8.10 1.15 -7.18
C ILE A 76 -7.93 2.61 -6.74
N PHE A 77 -8.40 3.57 -7.55
CA PHE A 77 -8.34 4.98 -7.21
C PHE A 77 -9.04 5.30 -5.88
N ARG A 78 -10.17 4.65 -5.54
CA ARG A 78 -10.81 4.82 -4.23
C ARG A 78 -9.94 4.30 -3.08
N ILE A 79 -9.35 3.12 -3.21
CA ILE A 79 -8.46 2.54 -2.19
C ILE A 79 -7.26 3.46 -1.96
N TRP A 80 -6.63 3.92 -3.05
CA TRP A 80 -5.49 4.83 -2.99
C TRP A 80 -5.86 6.21 -2.44
N PHE A 81 -7.05 6.73 -2.76
CA PHE A 81 -7.57 7.98 -2.20
C PHE A 81 -7.85 7.88 -0.69
N LEU A 82 -8.39 6.74 -0.23
CA LEU A 82 -8.54 6.49 1.20
C LEU A 82 -7.20 6.48 1.92
N ALA A 83 -6.19 5.78 1.37
CA ALA A 83 -4.84 5.77 1.92
C ALA A 83 -4.22 7.17 1.95
N TYR A 84 -4.41 7.97 0.90
CA TYR A 84 -3.98 9.37 0.85
C TYR A 84 -4.59 10.18 1.99
N ASN A 85 -5.91 10.10 2.18
CA ASN A 85 -6.61 10.83 3.25
C ASN A 85 -6.18 10.38 4.65
N MET A 86 -5.93 9.09 4.84
CA MET A 86 -5.43 8.55 6.12
C MET A 86 -4.02 9.08 6.41
N LEU A 87 -3.10 9.05 5.44
CA LEU A 87 -1.76 9.62 5.58
C LEU A 87 -1.80 11.14 5.84
N GLN A 88 -2.74 11.85 5.21
CA GLN A 88 -2.95 13.28 5.43
C GLN A 88 -3.43 13.61 6.86
N LYS A 89 -4.08 12.68 7.55
CA LYS A 89 -4.57 12.86 8.92
C LYS A 89 -3.67 12.25 9.98
N ALA A 90 -2.72 11.40 9.60
CA ALA A 90 -1.86 10.72 10.54
C ALA A 90 -0.93 11.69 11.29
N ASP A 91 -0.80 11.48 12.60
CA ASP A 91 0.20 12.12 13.48
C ASP A 91 1.48 11.28 13.59
N LYS A 92 1.37 9.95 13.41
CA LYS A 92 2.47 8.99 13.39
C LYS A 92 2.33 8.05 12.20
N VAL A 93 3.44 7.78 11.50
CA VAL A 93 3.51 6.80 10.41
C VAL A 93 4.64 5.83 10.71
N VAL A 94 4.30 4.54 10.80
CA VAL A 94 5.29 3.47 10.94
C VAL A 94 5.44 2.75 9.60
N ILE A 95 6.67 2.68 9.08
CA ILE A 95 6.98 2.05 7.81
C ILE A 95 7.76 0.77 8.07
N ILE A 96 7.20 -0.38 7.67
CA ILE A 96 7.74 -1.70 8.00
C ILE A 96 8.07 -2.47 6.72
N GLY A 97 9.35 -2.78 6.50
CA GLY A 97 9.80 -3.65 5.40
C GLY A 97 9.52 -3.14 3.98
N VAL A 98 9.20 -1.85 3.82
CA VAL A 98 9.01 -1.20 2.52
C VAL A 98 10.37 -0.68 2.03
N SER A 99 10.69 -0.87 0.75
CA SER A 99 11.94 -0.36 0.15
C SER A 99 11.77 0.95 -0.61
N PHE A 100 10.54 1.36 -0.93
CA PHE A 100 10.24 2.47 -1.85
C PHE A 100 11.02 2.39 -3.18
N ALA A 101 11.11 1.18 -3.74
CA ALA A 101 11.84 0.93 -4.99
C ALA A 101 11.49 1.96 -6.09
N PRO A 102 12.46 2.40 -6.91
CA PRO A 102 12.23 3.42 -7.92
C PRO A 102 11.09 3.10 -8.90
N SER A 103 10.86 1.81 -9.17
CA SER A 103 9.78 1.29 -10.02
C SER A 103 8.39 1.46 -9.43
N ASP A 104 8.24 1.50 -8.10
CA ASP A 104 6.95 1.70 -7.42
C ASP A 104 6.58 3.18 -7.35
N TYR A 105 6.31 3.74 -8.53
CA TYR A 105 5.99 5.16 -8.71
C TYR A 105 4.79 5.61 -7.87
N TYR A 106 3.72 4.80 -7.83
CA TYR A 106 2.47 5.17 -7.15
C TYR A 106 2.66 5.24 -5.64
N LEU A 107 3.38 4.29 -5.03
CA LEU A 107 3.65 4.32 -3.60
C LEU A 107 4.51 5.54 -3.23
N ARG A 108 5.55 5.82 -4.02
CA ARG A 108 6.40 7.01 -3.81
C ARG A 108 5.60 8.30 -3.94
N TRP A 109 4.76 8.40 -4.97
CA TRP A 109 3.86 9.54 -5.19
C TRP A 109 2.89 9.71 -4.01
N LEU A 110 2.26 8.64 -3.53
CA LEU A 110 1.33 8.68 -2.42
C LEU A 110 1.95 9.33 -1.18
N PHE A 111 3.15 8.89 -0.78
CA PHE A 111 3.86 9.46 0.37
C PHE A 111 4.30 10.90 0.13
N LYS A 112 4.88 11.20 -1.05
CA LYS A 112 5.28 12.58 -1.40
C LYS A 112 4.11 13.55 -1.40
N SER A 113 2.98 13.16 -1.98
CA SER A 113 1.80 14.02 -2.09
C SER A 113 1.01 14.13 -0.79
N ALA A 114 0.93 13.06 0.02
CA ALA A 114 0.16 13.08 1.27
C ALA A 114 0.94 13.70 2.45
N ILE A 115 2.26 13.52 2.49
CA ILE A 115 3.08 13.99 3.62
C ILE A 115 3.91 15.21 3.24
N GLY A 116 4.52 15.20 2.05
CA GLY A 116 5.40 16.27 1.58
C GLY A 116 4.68 17.60 1.36
N SER A 117 3.37 17.57 1.10
CA SER A 117 2.54 18.77 0.95
C SER A 117 2.17 19.45 2.27
N LYS A 118 2.40 18.81 3.43
CA LYS A 118 2.07 19.37 4.74
C LYS A 118 3.10 20.41 5.20
N PRO A 119 2.68 21.46 5.90
CA PRO A 119 3.58 22.33 6.67
C PRO A 119 4.45 21.50 7.63
N GLN A 120 5.69 21.93 7.87
CA GLN A 120 6.67 21.16 8.64
C GLN A 120 6.19 20.84 10.06
N ASP A 121 5.45 21.74 10.71
CA ASP A 121 4.85 21.57 12.05
C ASP A 121 3.62 20.63 12.06
N LYS A 122 3.11 20.26 10.88
CA LYS A 122 1.96 19.35 10.70
C LYS A 122 2.35 18.00 10.12
N LYS A 123 3.64 17.76 9.86
CA LYS A 123 4.11 16.48 9.35
C LYS A 123 4.07 15.41 10.46
N PRO A 124 3.68 14.16 10.14
CA PRO A 124 3.68 13.08 11.11
C PRO A 124 5.10 12.74 11.57
N LYS A 125 5.22 12.18 12.78
CA LYS A 125 6.41 11.45 13.20
C LYS A 125 6.55 10.19 12.33
N ILE A 126 7.67 10.04 11.63
CA ILE A 126 7.96 8.84 10.85
C ILE A 126 8.91 7.92 11.62
N GLU A 127 8.49 6.67 11.79
CA GLU A 127 9.29 5.59 12.36
C GLU A 127 9.50 4.51 11.31
N ILE A 128 10.73 4.00 11.17
CA ILE A 128 11.07 3.00 10.17
C ILE A 128 11.57 1.73 10.86
N VAL A 129 10.91 0.62 10.54
CA VAL A 129 11.27 -0.72 11.01
C VAL A 129 11.72 -1.52 9.80
N ASN A 130 13.03 -1.75 9.72
CA ASN A 130 13.61 -2.57 8.67
C ASN A 130 14.76 -3.43 9.19
N ARG A 131 15.20 -4.40 8.40
CA ARG A 131 16.29 -5.33 8.73
C ARG A 131 17.69 -4.72 8.54
N TRP A 132 17.80 -3.47 8.08
CA TRP A 132 19.11 -2.82 7.94
C TRP A 132 19.74 -2.53 9.32
N SER A 133 21.04 -2.76 9.45
CA SER A 133 21.83 -2.31 10.60
C SER A 133 22.43 -0.92 10.32
N LYS A 134 22.83 -0.14 11.35
CA LYS A 134 23.57 1.13 11.14
C LYS A 134 24.82 0.99 10.28
N LYS A 135 25.40 -0.22 10.15
CA LYS A 135 26.52 -0.52 9.25
C LYS A 135 26.15 -0.52 7.75
N CYS A 136 24.85 -0.53 7.41
CA CYS A 136 24.33 -0.38 6.04
C CYS A 136 24.01 1.09 5.70
N SER A 137 24.55 2.08 6.40
CA SER A 137 24.38 3.50 6.03
C SER A 137 24.97 3.84 4.65
N ASN A 138 25.86 2.98 4.13
CA ASN A 138 26.48 3.13 2.82
C ASN A 138 25.90 2.21 1.73
N CYS A 139 24.92 1.36 2.03
CA CYS A 139 24.29 0.54 1.00
C CYS A 139 23.35 1.39 0.14
N GLU A 140 23.35 1.13 -1.17
CA GLU A 140 22.63 1.92 -2.18
C GLU A 140 21.13 2.02 -1.86
N GLU A 141 20.55 0.92 -1.38
CA GLU A 141 19.14 0.83 -0.95
C GLU A 141 18.82 1.78 0.20
N ALA A 142 19.69 1.87 1.22
CA ALA A 142 19.49 2.79 2.33
C ALA A 142 19.63 4.25 1.88
N LYS A 143 20.54 4.53 0.96
CA LYS A 143 20.70 5.88 0.37
C LYS A 143 19.49 6.27 -0.47
N GLU A 144 18.99 5.39 -1.33
CA GLU A 144 17.77 5.65 -2.12
C GLU A 144 16.54 5.87 -1.22
N TYR A 145 16.42 5.07 -0.16
CA TYR A 145 15.36 5.19 0.82
C TYR A 145 15.43 6.51 1.60
N ILE A 146 16.62 6.87 2.09
CA ILE A 146 16.87 8.15 2.75
C ILE A 146 16.61 9.31 1.80
N ASN A 147 17.07 9.25 0.55
CA ASN A 147 16.82 10.28 -0.47
C ASN A 147 15.32 10.44 -0.75
N MET A 148 14.61 9.32 -0.89
CA MET A 148 13.16 9.33 -1.10
C MET A 148 12.42 10.02 0.05
N LEU A 149 12.87 9.80 1.29
CA LEU A 149 12.27 10.39 2.48
C LEU A 149 12.78 11.80 2.80
N SER A 150 14.03 12.14 2.46
CA SER A 150 14.59 13.48 2.66
C SER A 150 13.87 14.51 1.79
N ASP A 151 13.47 14.10 0.58
CA ASP A 151 12.61 14.92 -0.30
C ASP A 151 11.25 15.24 0.32
N ILE A 152 10.77 14.40 1.26
CA ILE A 152 9.46 14.53 1.88
C ILE A 152 9.56 15.41 3.14
N LEU A 153 10.74 15.57 3.74
CA LEU A 153 10.79 15.61 5.20
C LEU A 153 12.18 15.99 5.80
N ASN A 154 12.23 17.03 6.63
CA ASN A 154 13.30 17.25 7.63
C ASN A 154 13.07 16.26 8.81
N ILE A 155 13.39 14.97 8.66
CA ILE A 155 13.06 13.94 9.67
C ILE A 155 14.15 13.79 10.72
N SER A 156 13.74 13.75 11.98
CA SER A 156 14.44 13.04 13.06
C SER A 156 14.16 11.53 12.93
N LEU A 157 15.07 10.80 12.27
CA LEU A 157 14.87 9.38 11.98
C LEU A 157 15.18 8.56 13.25
N SER A 158 14.19 7.89 13.82
CA SER A 158 14.43 6.88 14.84
C SER A 158 14.47 5.50 14.18
N TYR A 159 15.66 4.90 14.14
CA TYR A 159 15.87 3.54 13.68
C TYR A 159 15.79 2.57 14.86
N LYS A 160 14.92 1.57 14.79
CA LYS A 160 14.99 0.39 15.67
C LYS A 160 15.80 -0.68 14.94
N GLU A 161 17.12 -0.66 15.15
CA GLU A 161 18.05 -1.58 14.50
C GLU A 161 17.79 -3.04 14.87
N ASN A 162 17.95 -3.95 13.91
CA ASN A 162 17.98 -5.39 14.16
C ASN A 162 16.77 -5.90 14.97
N TYR A 163 15.56 -5.41 14.69
CA TYR A 163 14.36 -5.96 15.30
C TYR A 163 14.21 -7.43 14.88
N LYS A 164 14.63 -8.34 15.77
CA LYS A 164 14.55 -9.80 15.63
C LYS A 164 13.31 -10.38 16.32
N GLY A 165 12.52 -9.55 17.00
CA GLY A 165 11.25 -9.93 17.60
C GLY A 165 10.16 -10.16 16.56
N LYS A 166 9.02 -10.70 16.98
CA LYS A 166 7.85 -10.82 16.10
C LYS A 166 7.25 -9.45 15.85
N LEU A 167 6.71 -9.21 14.65
CA LEU A 167 6.00 -7.96 14.34
C LEU A 167 4.91 -7.64 15.38
N GLU A 168 4.22 -8.67 15.86
CA GLU A 168 3.21 -8.62 16.92
C GLU A 168 3.74 -8.00 18.22
N GLU A 169 4.96 -8.35 18.63
CA GLU A 169 5.60 -7.78 19.83
C GLU A 169 5.85 -6.28 19.67
N TYR A 170 6.22 -5.83 18.46
CA TYR A 170 6.46 -4.41 18.18
C TYR A 170 5.15 -3.63 18.16
N LEU A 171 4.11 -4.18 17.52
CA LEU A 171 2.80 -3.55 17.47
C LEU A 171 2.15 -3.42 18.85
N ASN A 172 2.50 -4.29 19.80
CA ASN A 172 2.03 -4.20 21.19
C ASN A 172 2.77 -3.13 22.03
N GLU A 173 3.88 -2.57 21.53
CA GLU A 173 4.66 -1.53 22.21
C GLU A 173 4.27 -0.10 21.79
N ILE A 174 3.41 0.05 20.77
CA ILE A 174 3.00 1.34 20.18
C ILE A 174 1.51 1.62 20.36
#